data_AF-A0A259P787-F1
#
_entry.id   AF-A0A259P787-F1
#
_cell.length_a   1.000
_cell.length_b   1.000
_cell.length_c   1.000
_cell.angle_alpha   90.00
_cell.angle_beta   90.00
_cell.angle_gamma   90.00
#
_symmetry.space_group_name_H-M   'P 1'
#
loop_
_entity.id
_entity.type
_entity.pdbx_description
1 polymer ?
#
loop_
_entity_poly.entity_id
_entity_poly.type
_entity_poly.pdbx_seq_one_letter_code
_entity_poly.pdbx_strand_id
1 'polypeptide(L)'
;MDPEAKEAIEALLEELADQITIIDLPESTVQSKKWHELIVQAEFTQAVETQERQISKKPPKRIADMIKAGSKITAQEYLRALNAIEMVSSSFDEFFDRFDCILTPSSLGFAPLKSEAVRPGSLANSLWAVTGMPTISLPILQSGTGLPLGEGRRVGF
;
A
#
# COMPACT_ATOMS: atom_id res chain seq x y z
N MET A 1 -13.28 -5.40 -2.55
CA MET A 1 -12.60 -5.53 -3.84
C MET A 1 -13.65 -5.36 -4.92
N ASP A 2 -13.32 -4.70 -6.02
CA ASP A 2 -14.20 -4.58 -7.18
C ASP A 2 -14.53 -5.99 -7.76
N PRO A 3 -15.78 -6.27 -8.20
CA PRO A 3 -16.15 -7.60 -8.71
C PRO A 3 -15.38 -8.03 -9.97
N GLU A 4 -15.17 -7.12 -10.93
CA GLU A 4 -14.43 -7.43 -12.16
C GLU A 4 -12.95 -7.75 -11.84
N ALA A 5 -12.36 -7.01 -10.89
CA ALA A 5 -11.02 -7.31 -10.41
C ALA A 5 -10.94 -8.69 -9.73
N LYS A 6 -12.00 -9.10 -9.01
CA LYS A 6 -12.07 -10.43 -8.37
C LYS A 6 -12.09 -11.55 -9.39
N GLU A 7 -12.93 -11.43 -10.42
CA GLU A 7 -13.00 -12.40 -11.50
C GLU A 7 -11.65 -12.50 -12.25
N ALA A 8 -11.00 -11.38 -12.54
CA ALA A 8 -9.70 -11.38 -13.20
C ALA A 8 -8.59 -12.04 -12.37
N ILE A 9 -8.59 -11.82 -11.04
CA ILE A 9 -7.65 -12.48 -10.13
C ILE A 9 -7.94 -13.98 -10.05
N GLU A 10 -9.21 -14.38 -9.95
CA GLU A 10 -9.60 -15.80 -9.90
C GLU A 10 -9.16 -16.54 -11.16
N ALA A 11 -9.35 -15.96 -12.35
CA ALA A 11 -8.86 -16.52 -13.61
C ALA A 11 -7.33 -16.69 -13.63
N LEU A 12 -6.57 -15.72 -13.10
CA LEU A 12 -5.11 -15.82 -13.00
C LEU A 12 -4.67 -16.93 -12.05
N LEU A 13 -5.36 -17.10 -10.92
CA LEU A 13 -5.08 -18.17 -9.96
C LEU A 13 -5.33 -19.55 -10.59
N GLU A 14 -6.36 -19.69 -11.42
CA GLU A 14 -6.63 -20.92 -12.17
C GLU A 14 -5.53 -21.20 -13.21
N GLU A 15 -5.10 -20.19 -13.97
CA GLU A 15 -4.04 -20.33 -14.97
C GLU A 15 -2.68 -20.71 -14.36
N LEU A 16 -2.41 -20.21 -13.15
CA LEU A 16 -1.15 -20.44 -12.44
C LEU A 16 -1.23 -21.57 -11.41
N ALA A 17 -2.32 -22.35 -11.35
CA ALA A 17 -2.59 -23.29 -10.26
C ALA A 17 -1.46 -24.30 -9.99
N ASP A 18 -0.72 -24.73 -11.01
CA ASP A 18 0.41 -25.67 -10.88
C ASP A 18 1.72 -25.00 -10.43
N GLN A 19 1.77 -23.66 -10.37
CA GLN A 19 2.96 -22.85 -10.12
C GLN A 19 2.89 -22.00 -8.86
N ILE A 20 1.70 -21.88 -8.24
CA ILE A 20 1.49 -21.04 -7.05
C ILE A 20 0.99 -21.88 -5.87
N THR A 21 1.24 -21.38 -4.66
CA THR A 21 0.61 -21.87 -3.45
C THR A 21 -0.16 -20.73 -2.82
N ILE A 22 -1.46 -20.94 -2.57
CA ILE A 22 -2.29 -19.97 -1.86
C ILE A 22 -1.99 -20.10 -0.37
N ILE A 23 -1.60 -18.98 0.24
CA ILE A 23 -1.20 -18.88 1.64
C ILE A 23 -1.91 -17.69 2.27
N ASP A 24 -2.24 -17.83 3.55
CA ASP A 24 -2.67 -16.71 4.37
C ASP A 24 -1.44 -15.90 4.80
N LEU A 25 -1.58 -14.58 4.84
CA LEU A 25 -0.57 -13.72 5.43
C LEU A 25 -0.48 -13.96 6.95
N PRO A 26 0.70 -13.80 7.56
CA PRO A 26 0.87 -13.95 9.01
C PRO A 26 -0.08 -13.05 9.80
N GLU A 27 -0.53 -13.52 10.96
CA GLU A 27 -1.37 -12.73 11.87
C GLU A 27 -0.70 -11.40 12.29
N SER A 28 0.64 -11.37 12.34
CA SER A 28 1.43 -10.16 12.59
C SER A 28 1.05 -9.02 11.61
N THR A 29 0.66 -9.35 10.38
CA THR A 29 0.37 -8.38 9.32
C THR A 29 -0.93 -7.59 9.54
N VAL A 30 -1.86 -8.07 10.39
CA VAL A 30 -3.21 -7.50 10.56
C VAL A 30 -3.20 -6.02 10.95
N GLN A 31 -2.22 -5.60 11.76
CA GLN A 31 -2.11 -4.20 12.21
C GLN A 31 -1.22 -3.33 11.31
N SER A 32 -0.62 -3.88 10.26
CA SER A 32 0.38 -3.17 9.43
C SER A 32 -0.16 -1.90 8.81
N LYS A 33 -1.43 -1.88 8.41
CA LYS A 33 -2.08 -0.68 7.88
C LYS A 33 -2.07 0.46 8.91
N LYS A 34 -2.43 0.15 10.15
CA LYS A 34 -2.48 1.12 11.25
C LYS A 34 -1.07 1.63 11.56
N TRP A 35 -0.09 0.75 11.59
CA TRP A 35 1.31 1.13 11.82
C TRP A 35 1.85 2.00 10.68
N HIS A 36 1.60 1.63 9.43
CA HIS A 36 1.93 2.44 8.25
C HIS A 36 1.31 3.83 8.33
N GLU A 37 0.01 3.94 8.61
CA GLU A 37 -0.67 5.24 8.74
C GLU A 37 -0.06 6.11 9.84
N LEU A 38 0.28 5.51 10.98
CA LEU A 38 0.91 6.21 12.10
C LEU A 38 2.31 6.74 11.74
N ILE A 39 3.15 5.88 11.17
CA ILE A 39 4.51 6.22 10.74
C ILE A 39 4.48 7.32 9.68
N VAL A 40 3.69 7.14 8.62
CA VAL A 40 3.57 8.12 7.53
C VAL A 40 3.07 9.47 8.04
N GLN A 41 2.08 9.49 8.93
CA GLN A 41 1.56 10.76 9.48
C GLN A 41 2.59 11.47 10.35
N ALA A 42 3.32 10.74 11.21
CA ALA A 42 4.34 11.31 12.07
C ALA A 42 5.50 11.89 11.26
N GLU A 43 6.04 11.12 10.30
CA GLU A 43 7.17 11.53 9.48
C GLU A 43 6.80 12.64 8.49
N PHE A 44 5.61 12.56 7.89
CA PHE A 44 5.13 13.63 7.01
C PHE A 44 5.00 14.96 7.76
N THR A 45 4.45 14.93 8.98
CA THR A 45 4.31 16.14 9.80
C THR A 45 5.66 16.75 10.10
N GLN A 46 6.63 15.94 10.53
CA GLN A 46 7.99 16.39 10.81
C GLN A 46 8.67 16.99 9.55
N ALA A 47 8.50 16.34 8.40
CA ALA A 47 9.10 16.78 7.14
C ALA A 47 8.51 18.13 6.68
N VAL A 48 7.20 18.31 6.83
CA VAL A 48 6.51 19.53 6.39
C VAL A 48 6.65 20.68 7.38
N GLU A 49 6.71 20.45 8.70
CA GLU A 49 7.01 21.51 9.68
C GLU A 49 8.34 22.21 9.38
N THR A 50 9.32 21.46 8.87
CA THR A 50 10.60 22.01 8.43
C THR A 50 10.44 22.94 7.22
N GLN A 51 9.50 22.64 6.32
CA GLN A 51 9.22 23.42 5.10
C GLN A 51 8.26 24.60 5.32
N GLU A 52 7.24 24.48 6.17
CA GLU A 52 6.28 25.57 6.44
C GLU A 52 6.97 26.80 7.04
N ARG A 53 8.06 26.61 7.79
CA ARG A 53 8.92 27.73 8.25
C ARG A 53 9.46 28.59 7.11
N GLN A 54 9.46 28.09 5.87
CA GLN A 54 9.99 28.75 4.68
C GLN A 54 8.91 29.21 3.68
N ILE A 55 7.64 28.81 3.85
CA ILE A 55 6.58 29.03 2.84
C ILE A 55 5.43 29.85 3.43
N SER A 56 5.12 31.00 2.81
CA SER A 56 4.09 31.94 3.28
C SER A 56 2.64 31.54 2.93
N LYS A 57 2.41 30.45 2.16
CA LYS A 57 1.08 30.03 1.69
C LYS A 57 0.52 28.91 2.58
N LYS A 58 -0.77 29.02 2.93
CA LYS A 58 -1.49 27.98 3.68
C LYS A 58 -1.58 26.68 2.88
N PRO A 59 -1.37 25.51 3.51
CA PRO A 59 -1.50 24.22 2.85
C PRO A 59 -2.97 23.91 2.48
N PRO A 60 -3.21 23.06 1.46
CA PRO A 60 -4.54 22.53 1.18
C PRO A 60 -5.12 21.80 2.40
N LYS A 61 -6.45 21.83 2.58
CA LYS A 61 -7.14 21.25 3.75
C LYS A 61 -6.67 19.83 4.10
N ARG A 62 -6.54 18.96 3.10
CA ARG A 62 -6.08 17.57 3.31
C ARG A 62 -4.69 17.48 3.96
N ILE A 63 -3.77 18.34 3.53
CA ILE A 63 -2.42 18.39 4.08
C ILE A 63 -2.46 18.94 5.50
N ALA A 64 -3.25 19.99 5.75
CA ALA A 64 -3.47 20.54 7.08
C ALA A 64 -4.06 19.50 8.05
N ASP A 65 -5.05 18.71 7.60
CA ASP A 65 -5.66 17.66 8.41
C ASP A 65 -4.66 16.54 8.74
N MET A 66 -3.78 16.20 7.80
CA MET A 66 -2.72 15.19 8.00
C MET A 66 -1.64 15.67 8.99
N ILE A 67 -1.21 16.93 8.87
CA ILE A 67 -0.30 17.58 9.83
C ILE A 67 -0.91 17.58 11.23
N LYS A 68 -2.19 17.99 11.34
CA LYS A 68 -2.91 18.02 12.63
C LYS A 68 -3.09 16.62 13.25
N ALA A 69 -3.22 15.58 12.43
CA ALA A 69 -3.27 14.21 12.91
C ALA A 69 -1.90 13.75 13.40
N GLY A 70 -0.85 13.95 12.60
CA GLY A 70 0.51 13.55 12.95
C GLY A 70 1.09 14.31 14.13
N SER A 71 0.74 15.59 14.33
CA SER A 71 1.20 16.40 15.47
C SER A 71 0.69 15.90 16.83
N LYS A 72 -0.27 14.97 16.84
CA LYS A 72 -0.81 14.35 18.06
C LYS A 72 -0.13 13.01 18.38
N ILE A 73 0.63 12.46 17.44
CA ILE A 73 1.31 11.19 17.61
C ILE A 73 2.47 11.39 18.57
N THR A 74 2.49 10.61 19.65
CA THR A 74 3.57 10.65 20.63
C THR A 74 4.80 9.90 20.14
N ALA A 75 5.98 10.27 20.64
CA ALA A 75 7.21 9.52 20.37
C ALA A 75 7.10 8.04 20.78
N GLN A 76 6.37 7.74 21.86
CA GLN A 76 6.14 6.36 22.31
C GLN A 76 5.30 5.57 21.29
N GLU A 77 4.23 6.16 20.76
CA GLU A 77 3.40 5.52 19.74
C GLU A 77 4.17 5.28 18.44
N TYR A 78 4.98 6.25 18.03
CA TYR A 78 5.85 6.13 16.86
C TYR A 78 6.89 5.01 17.03
N LEU A 79 7.64 5.00 18.14
CA LEU A 79 8.63 3.94 18.42
C LEU A 79 7.98 2.56 18.53
N ARG A 80 6.77 2.47 19.11
CA ARG A 80 6.01 1.22 19.15
C ARG A 80 5.65 0.74 17.75
N ALA A 81 5.25 1.64 16.85
CA ALA A 81 4.94 1.30 15.47
C ALA A 81 6.18 0.80 14.72
N LEU A 82 7.33 1.48 14.87
CA LEU A 82 8.59 1.03 14.26
C LEU A 82 8.97 -0.39 14.70
N ASN A 83 8.97 -0.65 16.01
CA ASN A 83 9.28 -1.99 16.55
C ASN A 83 8.29 -3.05 16.07
N ALA A 84 7.00 -2.70 15.97
CA ALA A 84 5.99 -3.62 15.47
C ALA A 84 6.22 -3.98 14.00
N ILE A 85 6.64 -3.01 13.17
CA ILE A 85 6.93 -3.24 11.76
C ILE A 85 8.18 -4.10 11.56
N GLU A 86 9.20 -3.93 12.38
CA GLU A 86 10.39 -4.81 12.36
C GLU A 86 10.01 -6.28 12.62
N MET A 87 9.13 -6.50 13.60
CA MET A 87 8.57 -7.83 13.88
C MET A 87 7.74 -8.38 12.72
N VAL A 88 6.92 -7.53 12.08
CA VAL A 88 6.13 -7.93 10.89
C VAL A 88 7.05 -8.29 9.73
N SER A 89 8.07 -7.46 9.46
CA SER A 89 9.04 -7.70 8.39
C SER A 89 9.75 -9.05 8.59
N SER A 90 10.25 -9.31 9.80
CA SER A 90 10.95 -10.56 10.11
C SER A 90 10.06 -11.81 9.98
N SER A 91 8.74 -11.66 10.15
CA SER A 91 7.82 -12.79 9.97
C SER A 91 7.68 -13.26 8.52
N PHE A 92 8.20 -12.50 7.54
CA PHE A 92 8.23 -12.92 6.14
C PHE A 92 9.42 -13.82 5.79
N ASP A 93 10.46 -13.88 6.62
CA ASP A 93 11.66 -14.69 6.33
C ASP A 93 11.30 -16.17 6.12
N GLU A 94 10.37 -16.71 6.90
CA GLU A 94 9.87 -18.09 6.76
C GLU A 94 9.17 -18.35 5.41
N PHE A 95 8.59 -17.31 4.79
CA PHE A 95 8.01 -17.45 3.44
C PHE A 95 9.11 -17.54 2.41
N PHE A 96 10.15 -16.71 2.53
CA PHE A 96 11.25 -16.69 1.57
C PHE A 96 12.19 -17.90 1.69
N ASP A 97 12.12 -18.67 2.79
CA ASP A 97 12.71 -20.01 2.88
C ASP A 97 12.02 -21.03 1.96
N ARG A 98 10.76 -20.77 1.56
CA ARG A 98 9.89 -21.71 0.83
C ARG A 98 9.47 -21.22 -0.55
N PHE A 99 9.49 -19.91 -0.79
CA PHE A 99 8.96 -19.26 -1.99
C PHE A 99 9.92 -18.16 -2.47
N ASP A 100 10.07 -18.04 -3.80
CA ASP A 100 10.94 -17.00 -4.38
C ASP A 100 10.29 -15.59 -4.33
N CYS A 101 8.95 -15.52 -4.34
CA CYS A 101 8.22 -14.26 -4.36
C CYS A 101 6.81 -14.39 -3.79
N ILE A 102 6.21 -13.25 -3.46
CA ILE A 102 4.80 -13.13 -3.07
C ILE A 102 4.05 -12.40 -4.19
N LEU A 103 3.01 -13.04 -4.73
CA LEU A 103 2.11 -12.43 -5.69
C LEU A 103 0.87 -11.91 -4.97
N THR A 104 0.60 -10.61 -5.11
CA THR A 104 -0.58 -9.93 -4.56
C THR A 104 -1.16 -8.98 -5.61
N PRO A 105 -2.48 -8.70 -5.59
CA PRO A 105 -3.03 -7.61 -6.37
C PRO A 105 -2.37 -6.28 -6.01
N SER A 106 -2.02 -5.47 -7.02
CA SER A 106 -1.42 -4.14 -6.83
C SER A 106 -2.44 -3.05 -6.51
N SER A 107 -3.74 -3.34 -6.69
CA SER A 107 -4.87 -2.50 -6.31
C SER A 107 -6.12 -3.34 -5.97
N LEU A 108 -7.09 -2.74 -5.27
CA LEU A 108 -8.36 -3.39 -4.93
C LEU A 108 -9.41 -3.34 -6.06
N GLY A 109 -9.04 -2.82 -7.22
CA GLY A 109 -9.93 -2.60 -8.36
C GLY A 109 -9.21 -1.93 -9.53
N PHE A 110 -9.85 -1.90 -10.69
CA PHE A 110 -9.37 -1.20 -11.87
C PHE A 110 -9.30 0.31 -11.65
N ALA A 111 -8.51 0.99 -12.47
CA ALA A 111 -8.38 2.44 -12.39
C ALA A 111 -9.75 3.13 -12.52
N PRO A 112 -10.17 3.97 -11.55
CA PRO A 112 -11.45 4.65 -11.63
C PRO A 112 -11.44 5.70 -12.74
N LEU A 113 -12.63 6.01 -13.28
CA LEU A 113 -12.80 7.13 -14.19
C LEU A 113 -12.40 8.44 -13.50
N LYS A 114 -11.85 9.40 -14.26
CA LYS A 114 -11.43 10.70 -13.71
C LYS A 114 -12.53 11.44 -12.95
N SER A 115 -13.79 11.26 -13.36
CA SER A 115 -14.98 11.84 -12.74
C SER A 115 -15.30 11.24 -11.36
N GLU A 116 -14.82 10.04 -11.10
CA GLU A 116 -15.09 9.23 -9.89
C GLU A 116 -13.85 9.10 -9.02
N ALA A 117 -12.78 9.88 -9.31
CA ALA A 117 -11.47 9.75 -8.70
C ALA A 117 -11.48 10.10 -7.19
N VAL A 118 -12.06 9.20 -6.39
CA VAL A 118 -11.62 8.94 -5.04
C VAL A 118 -10.27 8.24 -5.21
N ARG A 119 -9.21 8.83 -4.66
CA ARG A 119 -7.90 8.17 -4.69
C ARG A 119 -8.07 6.79 -4.05
N PRO A 120 -7.82 5.69 -4.77
CA PRO A 120 -7.89 4.38 -4.18
C PRO A 120 -6.96 4.36 -2.96
N GLY A 121 -7.48 3.86 -1.84
CA GLY A 121 -6.66 3.72 -0.64
C GLY A 121 -5.46 2.82 -0.97
N SER A 122 -4.26 3.19 -0.50
CA SER A 122 -3.03 2.41 -0.70
C SER A 122 -3.01 1.09 0.07
N LEU A 123 -4.18 0.58 0.49
CA LEU A 123 -4.36 -0.64 1.28
C LEU A 123 -3.58 -1.84 0.74
N ALA A 124 -3.60 -2.04 -0.58
CA ALA A 124 -2.89 -3.13 -1.24
C ALA A 124 -1.35 -3.01 -1.14
N ASN A 125 -0.84 -1.79 -0.97
CA ASN A 125 0.58 -1.48 -1.02
C ASN A 125 1.18 -1.09 0.35
N SER A 126 0.34 -0.70 1.33
CA SER A 126 0.79 -0.20 2.63
C SER A 126 1.63 -1.20 3.41
N LEU A 127 1.30 -2.49 3.34
CA LEU A 127 2.06 -3.55 3.99
C LEU A 127 3.50 -3.60 3.45
N TRP A 128 3.66 -3.67 2.15
CA TRP A 128 4.97 -3.78 1.50
C TRP A 128 5.80 -2.51 1.65
N ALA A 129 5.14 -1.34 1.59
CA ALA A 129 5.79 -0.06 1.80
C ALA A 129 6.35 0.06 3.22
N VAL A 130 5.61 -0.39 4.24
CA VAL A 130 6.05 -0.25 5.63
C VAL A 130 7.07 -1.30 6.02
N THR A 131 7.00 -2.51 5.47
CA THR A 131 8.00 -3.57 5.71
C THR A 131 9.28 -3.38 4.91
N GLY A 132 9.32 -2.44 3.97
CA GLY A 132 10.49 -2.19 3.12
C GLY A 132 10.75 -3.29 2.08
N MET A 133 9.76 -4.16 1.84
CA MET A 133 9.89 -5.26 0.88
C MET A 133 9.98 -4.73 -0.56
N PRO A 134 10.92 -5.22 -1.38
CA PRO A 134 11.00 -4.84 -2.79
C PRO A 134 9.76 -5.31 -3.53
N THR A 135 9.11 -4.41 -4.28
CA THR A 135 7.89 -4.72 -5.03
C THR A 135 7.97 -4.23 -6.47
N ILE A 136 7.32 -4.97 -7.37
CA ILE A 136 7.11 -4.60 -8.77
C ILE A 136 5.65 -4.83 -9.14
N SER A 137 5.08 -3.95 -9.96
CA SER A 137 3.73 -4.11 -10.50
C SER A 137 3.81 -4.60 -11.95
N LEU A 138 3.10 -5.70 -12.26
CA LEU A 138 3.06 -6.30 -13.58
C LEU A 138 1.69 -6.06 -14.23
N PRO A 139 1.61 -5.50 -15.45
CA PRO A 139 0.34 -5.19 -16.13
C PRO A 139 -0.25 -6.42 -16.83
N ILE A 140 -0.50 -7.49 -16.08
CA ILE A 140 -0.93 -8.79 -16.60
C ILE A 140 -2.46 -8.97 -16.62
N LEU A 141 -3.20 -8.14 -15.89
CA LEU A 141 -4.66 -8.15 -15.85
C LEU A 141 -5.24 -6.88 -16.46
N GLN A 142 -6.31 -7.03 -17.26
CA GLN A 142 -7.04 -5.94 -17.90
C GLN A 142 -8.54 -6.13 -17.75
N SER A 143 -9.28 -5.03 -17.60
CA SER A 143 -10.74 -5.02 -17.62
C SER A 143 -11.26 -5.32 -19.03
N GLY A 144 -12.56 -5.63 -19.15
CA GLY A 144 -13.25 -5.73 -20.44
C GLY A 144 -13.22 -4.44 -21.26
N THR A 145 -12.87 -3.31 -20.62
CA THR A 145 -12.67 -1.99 -21.24
C THR A 145 -11.19 -1.66 -21.50
N GLY A 146 -10.27 -2.60 -21.27
CA GLY A 146 -8.84 -2.46 -21.56
C GLY A 146 -8.02 -1.68 -20.52
N LEU A 147 -8.58 -1.45 -19.32
CA LEU A 147 -7.86 -0.79 -18.24
C LEU A 147 -7.03 -1.81 -17.45
N PRO A 148 -5.74 -1.56 -17.16
CA PRO A 148 -4.95 -2.48 -16.36
C PRO A 148 -5.42 -2.49 -14.90
N LEU A 149 -5.30 -3.65 -14.24
CA LEU A 149 -5.38 -3.73 -12.79
C LEU A 149 -4.05 -3.20 -12.20
N GLY A 150 -4.13 -2.22 -11.31
CA GLY A 150 -2.97 -1.46 -10.81
C GLY A 150 -2.91 -0.01 -11.33
N GLU A 151 -2.03 0.80 -10.74
CA GLU A 151 -2.08 2.27 -10.93
C GLU A 151 -2.04 2.72 -12.39
N GLY A 152 -2.87 3.73 -12.65
CA GLY A 152 -3.31 4.13 -13.98
C GLY A 152 -2.22 4.74 -14.87
N ARG A 153 -2.38 4.47 -16.17
CA ARG A 153 -1.68 5.04 -17.33
C ARG A 153 -0.19 4.72 -17.44
N ARG A 154 0.11 3.91 -18.46
CA ARG A 154 1.31 4.06 -19.31
C ARG A 154 1.48 5.55 -19.67
N VAL A 155 2.60 6.16 -19.30
CA VAL A 155 3.17 7.29 -20.04
C VAL A 155 3.99 6.68 -21.17
N GLY A 156 3.75 7.13 -22.40
CA GLY A 156 4.49 6.67 -23.57
C GLY A 156 5.96 7.06 -23.49
N PHE A 157 6.80 6.11 -23.92
CA PHE A 157 8.24 6.13 -24.20
C PHE A 157 9.13 7.01 -23.32
#